data_AF-A0A817AL43-F1
#
_entry.id   AF-A0A817AL43-F1
#
_cell.length_a   1.000
_cell.length_b   1.000
_cell.length_c   1.000
_cell.angle_alpha   90.00
_cell.angle_beta   90.00
_cell.angle_gamma   90.00
#
_symmetry.space_group_name_H-M   'P 1'
#
loop_
_entity.id
_entity.type
_entity.pdbx_description
1 polymer ?
#
loop_
_entity_poly.entity_id
_entity_poly.type
_entity_poly.pdbx_seq_one_letter_code
_entity_poly.pdbx_strand_id
1 'polypeptide(L)'
;MTSNGEEIEEEEISRIEKGQAKNCHGGIETVICTSPSIVCLTQKLIAEMIGTYFVIFSGCGVVVVNVLYGGTVTFPGVCVTWGLIVMVMIYSTGHISGAHFNPAVTLTFAIFRRFPWYQVPLYVGAQLAGSLLASLTLRLMFKVTPEAYFGTTPTDSAARALVAEIIISFLLMFVISGVSTDSRAVPSYIGAQLAGSLLASLTLRLMFKVTPEAFFGTTPADSAARALVSEIIISFLLMFVISGVATDSRAIGELAGIAVGMTIILNVFVAGPISGASMNPARSLGPAIVMGVYKGIWVYIVGPIIGIVAGGFVYNFIRFTDKPLGELTKSSSFLRKASSNNNASSSNS
;
A
#
# COMPACT_ATOMS: atom_id res chain seq x y z
N MET A 1 12.27 14.97 -43.74
CA MET A 1 13.54 14.21 -43.74
C MET A 1 13.98 14.02 -42.30
N THR A 2 13.38 13.09 -41.56
CA THR A 2 13.70 12.77 -40.15
C THR A 2 13.29 11.33 -39.80
N SER A 3 13.38 10.38 -40.73
CA SER A 3 12.96 8.99 -40.51
C SER A 3 14.13 8.01 -40.35
N ASN A 4 15.33 8.38 -40.80
CA ASN A 4 16.46 7.45 -40.84
C ASN A 4 17.33 7.47 -39.56
N GLY A 5 17.06 8.37 -38.60
CA GLY A 5 17.84 8.45 -37.35
C GLY A 5 17.29 7.55 -36.25
N GLU A 6 15.96 7.52 -36.09
CA GLU A 6 15.28 6.74 -35.04
C GLU A 6 15.32 5.22 -35.31
N GLU A 7 15.24 4.80 -36.59
CA GLU A 7 15.37 3.38 -36.95
C GLU A 7 16.78 2.82 -36.66
N ILE A 8 17.82 3.65 -36.76
CA ILE A 8 19.21 3.23 -36.49
C ILE A 8 19.43 3.03 -34.98
N GLU A 9 18.83 3.89 -34.14
CA GLU A 9 18.92 3.76 -32.68
C GLU A 9 18.17 2.52 -32.17
N GLU A 10 16.97 2.22 -32.68
CA GLU A 10 16.24 1.00 -32.29
C GLU A 10 16.95 -0.28 -32.75
N GLU A 11 17.54 -0.27 -33.95
CA GLU A 11 18.28 -1.42 -34.48
C GLU A 11 19.59 -1.66 -33.72
N GLU A 12 20.25 -0.59 -33.26
CA GLU A 12 21.47 -0.68 -32.44
C GLU A 12 21.16 -1.16 -31.01
N ILE A 13 20.06 -0.68 -30.40
CA ILE A 13 19.56 -1.16 -29.10
C ILE A 13 19.21 -2.66 -29.16
N SER A 14 18.53 -3.10 -30.23
CA SER A 14 18.19 -4.51 -30.51
C SER A 14 19.43 -5.42 -30.65
N ARG A 15 20.52 -4.90 -31.23
CA ARG A 15 21.79 -5.65 -31.38
C ARG A 15 22.56 -5.76 -30.07
N ILE A 16 22.47 -4.75 -29.20
CA ILE A 16 23.07 -4.76 -27.85
C ILE A 16 22.34 -5.75 -26.94
N GLU A 17 21.01 -5.83 -26.99
CA GLU A 17 20.22 -6.82 -26.24
C GLU A 17 20.51 -8.28 -26.66
N LYS A 18 20.91 -8.50 -27.92
CA LYS A 18 21.28 -9.81 -28.46
C LYS A 18 22.74 -10.21 -28.23
N GLY A 19 23.51 -9.42 -27.48
CA GLY A 19 24.86 -9.78 -27.05
C GLY A 19 25.91 -9.84 -28.18
N GLN A 20 25.66 -9.16 -29.31
CA GLN A 20 26.61 -9.12 -30.44
C GLN A 20 27.24 -7.73 -30.57
N ALA A 21 28.06 -7.32 -29.59
CA ALA A 21 28.92 -6.15 -29.72
C ALA A 21 30.32 -6.56 -30.22
N LYS A 22 30.80 -5.92 -31.29
CA LYS A 22 32.16 -6.10 -31.82
C LYS A 22 33.21 -5.63 -30.81
N ASN A 23 34.27 -6.41 -30.64
CA ASN A 23 35.44 -6.09 -29.82
C ASN A 23 36.09 -4.76 -30.22
N CYS A 24 35.90 -3.71 -29.43
CA CYS A 24 36.76 -2.52 -29.46
C CYS A 24 37.80 -2.63 -28.34
N HIS A 25 39.07 -2.56 -28.74
CA HIS A 25 40.23 -2.52 -27.84
C HIS A 25 40.19 -1.26 -26.96
N GLY A 26 39.72 -1.41 -25.72
CA GLY A 26 39.81 -0.41 -24.65
C GLY A 26 40.19 -1.12 -23.36
N GLY A 27 41.13 -0.53 -22.61
CA GLY A 27 41.70 -1.14 -21.39
C GLY A 27 40.66 -1.53 -20.35
N ILE A 28 41.02 -2.48 -19.50
CA ILE A 28 40.17 -3.12 -18.47
C ILE A 28 39.47 -2.09 -17.55
N GLU A 29 40.03 -0.88 -17.36
CA GLU A 29 39.39 0.19 -16.57
C GLU A 29 38.24 0.93 -17.30
N THR A 30 38.26 1.03 -18.63
CA THR A 30 37.28 1.84 -19.38
C THR A 30 35.95 1.09 -19.63
N VAL A 31 35.98 -0.24 -19.52
CA VAL A 31 34.82 -1.13 -19.72
C VAL A 31 33.90 -1.17 -18.49
N ILE A 32 34.42 -0.88 -17.29
CA ILE A 32 33.67 -1.01 -16.02
C ILE A 32 32.67 0.15 -15.82
N CYS A 33 32.91 1.32 -16.43
CA CYS A 33 32.11 2.52 -16.17
C CYS A 33 31.05 2.87 -17.23
N THR A 34 30.91 2.12 -18.32
CA THR A 34 30.14 2.56 -19.50
C THR A 34 29.00 1.64 -19.94
N SER A 35 28.78 0.50 -19.29
CA SER A 35 27.59 -0.31 -19.59
C SER A 35 26.34 0.34 -18.96
N PRO A 36 25.29 0.70 -19.73
CA PRO A 36 24.06 1.27 -19.21
C PRO A 36 23.41 0.43 -18.10
N SER A 37 23.59 -0.89 -18.17
CA SER A 37 23.11 -1.86 -17.17
C SER A 37 23.78 -1.70 -15.80
N ILE A 38 25.09 -1.40 -15.77
CA ILE A 38 25.84 -1.18 -14.52
C ILE A 38 25.42 0.13 -13.88
N VAL A 39 25.24 1.19 -14.69
CA VAL A 39 24.76 2.50 -14.20
C VAL A 39 23.37 2.36 -13.59
N CYS A 40 22.44 1.69 -14.30
CA CYS A 40 21.09 1.45 -13.81
C CYS A 40 21.09 0.64 -12.50
N LEU A 41 21.90 -0.44 -12.42
CA LEU A 41 22.02 -1.23 -11.21
C LEU A 41 22.61 -0.40 -10.05
N THR A 42 23.63 0.41 -10.30
CA THR A 42 24.25 1.27 -9.28
C THR A 42 23.22 2.28 -8.74
N GLN A 43 22.45 2.92 -9.62
CA GLN A 43 21.37 3.84 -9.22
C GLN A 43 20.34 3.15 -8.34
N LYS A 44 19.93 1.93 -8.69
CA LYS A 44 19.03 1.09 -7.89
C LYS A 44 19.59 0.81 -6.49
N LEU A 45 20.86 0.44 -6.39
CA LEU A 45 21.51 0.15 -5.11
C LEU A 45 21.64 1.41 -4.24
N ILE A 46 21.97 2.55 -4.84
CA ILE A 46 22.01 3.84 -4.13
C ILE A 46 20.62 4.21 -3.62
N ALA A 47 19.59 4.07 -4.45
CA ALA A 47 18.19 4.32 -4.07
C ALA A 47 17.72 3.43 -2.91
N GLU A 48 18.06 2.13 -2.92
CA GLU A 48 17.73 1.20 -1.82
C GLU A 48 18.46 1.54 -0.52
N MET A 49 19.73 1.94 -0.61
CA MET A 49 20.53 2.35 0.54
C MET A 49 19.98 3.65 1.16
N ILE A 50 19.70 4.67 0.34
CA ILE A 50 19.12 5.96 0.79
C ILE A 50 17.73 5.75 1.37
N GLY A 51 16.87 4.97 0.69
CA GLY A 51 15.54 4.64 1.17
C GLY A 51 15.56 3.94 2.52
N THR A 52 16.38 2.89 2.66
CA THR A 52 16.51 2.17 3.92
C THR A 52 17.12 3.05 5.01
N TYR A 53 18.10 3.90 4.68
CA TYR A 53 18.68 4.87 5.61
C TYR A 53 17.59 5.77 6.21
N PHE A 54 16.78 6.43 5.39
CA PHE A 54 15.76 7.35 5.90
C PHE A 54 14.63 6.63 6.63
N VAL A 55 14.19 5.45 6.15
CA VAL A 55 13.19 4.63 6.84
C VAL A 55 13.65 4.27 8.25
N ILE A 56 14.89 3.79 8.41
CA ILE A 56 15.46 3.43 9.72
C ILE A 56 15.75 4.68 10.55
N PHE A 57 16.31 5.73 9.96
CA PHE A 57 16.65 6.96 10.66
C PHE A 57 15.41 7.62 11.27
N SER A 58 14.35 7.81 10.51
CA SER A 58 13.12 8.43 11.01
C SER A 58 12.31 7.47 11.88
N GLY A 59 12.20 6.19 11.49
CA GLY A 59 11.44 5.17 12.21
C GLY A 59 12.03 4.85 13.59
N CYS A 60 13.33 4.57 13.67
CA CYS A 60 14.01 4.38 14.95
C CYS A 60 14.21 5.72 15.68
N GLY A 61 14.47 6.81 14.96
CA GLY A 61 14.65 8.14 15.54
C GLY A 61 13.43 8.63 16.30
N VAL A 62 12.22 8.39 15.79
CA VAL A 62 10.99 8.75 16.50
C VAL A 62 10.80 7.94 17.79
N VAL A 63 11.26 6.68 17.83
CA VAL A 63 11.26 5.86 19.05
C VAL A 63 12.23 6.43 20.07
N VAL A 64 13.46 6.78 19.65
CA VAL A 64 14.47 7.43 20.51
C VAL A 64 13.93 8.73 21.08
N VAL A 65 13.36 9.60 20.25
CA VAL A 65 12.75 10.87 20.67
C VAL A 65 11.60 10.60 21.65
N ASN A 66 10.74 9.63 21.37
CA ASN A 66 9.63 9.32 22.27
C ASN A 66 10.12 8.88 23.65
N VAL A 67 11.19 8.08 23.73
CA VAL A 67 11.76 7.65 25.01
C VAL A 67 12.47 8.80 25.73
N LEU A 68 13.35 9.54 25.03
CA LEU A 68 14.15 10.60 25.63
C LEU A 68 13.33 11.81 26.11
N TYR A 69 12.23 12.10 25.42
CA TYR A 69 11.36 13.24 25.71
C TYR A 69 10.03 12.82 26.35
N GLY A 70 10.06 11.78 27.18
CA GLY A 70 8.97 11.47 28.13
C GLY A 70 7.64 11.08 27.48
N GLY A 71 7.67 10.42 26.32
CA GLY A 71 6.47 9.91 25.66
C GLY A 71 5.70 10.92 24.82
N THR A 72 6.28 12.09 24.52
CA THR A 72 5.60 13.20 23.83
C THR A 72 5.03 12.80 22.45
N VAL A 73 5.66 11.86 21.73
CA VAL A 73 5.21 11.43 20.40
C VAL A 73 4.06 10.43 20.49
N THR A 74 4.00 9.64 21.57
CA THR A 74 3.03 8.56 21.82
C THR A 74 3.08 7.43 20.77
N PHE A 75 2.43 6.29 21.07
CA PHE A 75 2.40 5.14 20.15
C PHE A 75 1.80 5.48 18.77
N PRO A 76 0.65 6.18 18.66
CA PRO A 76 0.12 6.59 17.36
C PRO A 76 1.08 7.45 16.54
N GLY A 77 1.79 8.39 17.17
CA GLY A 77 2.77 9.23 16.47
C GLY A 77 3.92 8.43 15.90
N VAL A 78 4.43 7.44 16.65
CA VAL A 78 5.46 6.51 16.16
C VAL A 78 4.95 5.74 14.94
N CYS A 79 3.75 5.17 15.00
CA CYS A 79 3.15 4.43 13.87
C CYS A 79 2.99 5.31 12.62
N VAL A 80 2.51 6.55 12.79
CA VAL A 80 2.34 7.50 11.69
C VAL A 80 3.69 7.86 11.06
N THR A 81 4.73 8.10 11.86
CA THR A 81 6.07 8.40 11.34
C THR A 81 6.63 7.23 10.53
N TRP A 82 6.51 5.99 11.01
CA TRP A 82 6.93 4.80 10.25
C TRP A 82 6.20 4.68 8.90
N GLY A 83 4.88 4.89 8.89
CA GLY A 83 4.10 4.84 7.66
C GLY A 83 4.45 5.98 6.69
N LEU A 84 4.54 7.21 7.18
CA LEU A 84 4.84 8.39 6.37
C LEU A 84 6.25 8.34 5.78
N ILE A 85 7.26 7.88 6.52
CA ILE A 85 8.62 7.84 5.96
C ILE A 85 8.75 6.80 4.84
N VAL A 86 8.15 5.62 5.03
CA VAL A 86 8.11 4.59 3.96
C VAL A 86 7.41 5.16 2.73
N MET A 87 6.28 5.84 2.93
CA MET A 87 5.55 6.52 1.85
C MET A 87 6.42 7.57 1.13
N VAL A 88 7.08 8.46 1.86
CA VAL A 88 7.98 9.48 1.28
C VAL A 88 9.08 8.83 0.46
N MET A 89 9.70 7.76 0.96
CA MET A 89 10.77 7.08 0.25
C MET A 89 10.27 6.31 -0.98
N ILE A 90 9.07 5.72 -0.92
CA ILE A 90 8.44 5.09 -2.09
C ILE A 90 8.24 6.11 -3.22
N TYR A 91 7.71 7.30 -2.94
CA TYR A 91 7.57 8.33 -3.99
C TYR A 91 8.90 8.89 -4.46
N SER A 92 9.85 9.05 -3.54
CA SER A 92 11.14 9.68 -3.88
C SER A 92 12.03 8.77 -4.71
N THR A 93 12.06 7.47 -4.44
CA THR A 93 13.01 6.55 -5.09
C THR A 93 12.39 5.27 -5.64
N GLY A 94 11.06 5.08 -5.52
CA GLY A 94 10.36 3.91 -6.05
C GLY A 94 10.44 3.76 -7.56
N HIS A 95 10.41 4.85 -8.31
CA HIS A 95 10.62 4.83 -9.76
C HIS A 95 12.05 4.43 -10.17
N ILE A 96 13.02 4.46 -9.23
CA ILE A 96 14.41 4.09 -9.45
C ILE A 96 14.64 2.61 -9.12
N SER A 97 14.34 2.19 -7.89
CA SER A 97 14.64 0.84 -7.38
C SER A 97 13.45 -0.10 -7.24
N GLY A 98 12.22 0.40 -7.35
CA GLY A 98 11.02 -0.32 -6.91
C GLY A 98 10.76 -0.19 -5.41
N ALA A 99 11.59 0.56 -4.66
CA ALA A 99 11.44 0.87 -3.24
C ALA A 99 11.20 -0.37 -2.36
N HIS A 100 12.10 -1.34 -2.41
CA HIS A 100 11.95 -2.56 -1.59
C HIS A 100 12.25 -2.25 -0.12
N PHE A 101 13.37 -1.57 0.16
CA PHE A 101 13.88 -1.16 1.47
C PHE A 101 13.89 -2.25 2.56
N ASN A 102 13.75 -3.50 2.15
CA ASN A 102 13.53 -4.63 3.03
C ASN A 102 13.95 -5.94 2.32
N PRO A 103 14.84 -6.74 2.93
CA PRO A 103 15.28 -8.02 2.38
C PRO A 103 14.15 -9.01 2.10
N ALA A 104 13.13 -9.07 2.95
CA ALA A 104 11.98 -9.97 2.79
C ALA A 104 11.12 -9.58 1.57
N VAL A 105 10.98 -8.28 1.31
CA VAL A 105 10.27 -7.76 0.14
C VAL A 105 11.05 -8.08 -1.13
N THR A 106 12.36 -7.79 -1.15
CA THR A 106 13.25 -8.15 -2.27
C THR A 106 13.19 -9.65 -2.58
N LEU A 107 13.30 -10.49 -1.54
CA LEU A 107 13.26 -11.94 -1.70
C LEU A 107 11.90 -12.41 -2.25
N THR A 108 10.81 -11.84 -1.76
CA THR A 108 9.47 -12.22 -2.22
C THR A 108 9.25 -11.88 -3.68
N PHE A 109 9.66 -10.69 -4.13
CA PHE A 109 9.59 -10.35 -5.55
C PHE A 109 10.46 -11.28 -6.41
N ALA A 110 11.60 -11.76 -5.90
CA ALA A 110 12.43 -12.73 -6.59
C ALA A 110 11.76 -14.11 -6.69
N ILE A 111 11.13 -14.58 -5.61
CA ILE A 111 10.36 -15.84 -5.56
C ILE A 111 9.24 -15.84 -6.60
N PHE A 112 8.49 -14.74 -6.71
CA PHE A 112 7.40 -14.61 -7.67
C PHE A 112 7.86 -14.22 -9.08
N ARG A 113 9.17 -14.33 -9.38
CA ARG A 113 9.80 -14.04 -10.68
C ARG A 113 9.56 -12.61 -11.19
N ARG A 114 9.35 -11.67 -10.27
CA ARG A 114 9.19 -10.24 -10.54
C ARG A 114 10.47 -9.46 -10.30
N PHE A 115 11.50 -10.10 -9.75
CA PHE A 115 12.81 -9.50 -9.51
C PHE A 115 13.95 -10.50 -9.79
N PRO A 116 15.03 -10.07 -10.46
CA PRO A 116 16.14 -10.95 -10.80
C PRO A 116 16.91 -11.41 -9.55
N TRP A 117 17.06 -12.74 -9.40
CA TRP A 117 17.75 -13.37 -8.27
C TRP A 117 19.19 -12.89 -8.06
N TYR A 118 19.92 -12.54 -9.13
CA TYR A 118 21.29 -12.04 -9.02
C TYR A 118 21.38 -10.65 -8.38
N GLN A 119 20.31 -9.85 -8.42
CA GLN A 119 20.27 -8.53 -7.77
C GLN A 119 19.87 -8.61 -6.29
N VAL A 120 19.27 -9.72 -5.84
CA VAL A 120 18.83 -9.91 -4.45
C VAL A 120 19.96 -9.69 -3.44
N PRO A 121 21.13 -10.37 -3.52
CA PRO A 121 22.20 -10.16 -2.54
C PRO A 121 22.74 -8.73 -2.56
N LEU A 122 22.73 -8.06 -3.73
CA LEU A 122 23.18 -6.68 -3.86
C LEU A 122 22.21 -5.70 -3.19
N TYR A 123 20.90 -5.87 -3.40
CA TYR A 123 19.86 -5.08 -2.74
C TYR A 123 19.91 -5.27 -1.23
N VAL A 124 20.03 -6.51 -0.75
CA VAL A 124 20.16 -6.80 0.68
C VAL A 124 21.41 -6.14 1.26
N GLY A 125 22.54 -6.20 0.56
CA GLY A 125 23.76 -5.49 0.96
C GLY A 125 23.56 -3.98 1.09
N ALA A 126 22.92 -3.34 0.10
CA ALA A 126 22.63 -1.92 0.11
C ALA A 126 21.66 -1.51 1.25
N GLN A 127 20.62 -2.31 1.49
CA GLN A 127 19.65 -2.10 2.56
C GLN A 127 20.31 -2.21 3.95
N LEU A 128 21.13 -3.24 4.16
CA LEU A 128 21.88 -3.41 5.40
C LEU A 128 22.87 -2.26 5.64
N ALA A 129 23.56 -1.79 4.59
CA ALA A 129 24.43 -0.62 4.67
C ALA A 129 23.66 0.65 5.05
N GLY A 130 22.51 0.92 4.42
CA GLY A 130 21.64 2.04 4.76
C GLY A 130 21.17 2.01 6.21
N SER A 131 20.69 0.85 6.67
CA SER A 131 20.27 0.65 8.07
C SER A 131 21.40 0.88 9.07
N LEU A 132 22.61 0.38 8.78
CA LEU A 132 23.78 0.56 9.63
C LEU A 132 24.18 2.03 9.72
N LEU A 133 24.22 2.74 8.59
CA LEU A 133 24.52 4.17 8.54
C LEU A 133 23.50 4.98 9.35
N ALA A 134 22.21 4.68 9.20
CA ALA A 134 21.15 5.35 9.96
C ALA A 134 21.27 5.13 11.46
N SER A 135 21.54 3.88 11.87
CA SER A 135 21.76 3.51 13.26
C SER A 135 22.98 4.22 13.86
N LEU A 136 24.06 4.35 13.08
CA LEU A 136 25.25 5.11 13.49
C LEU A 136 24.94 6.60 13.61
N THR A 137 24.22 7.19 12.65
CA THR A 137 23.79 8.60 12.73
C THR A 137 22.96 8.84 14.00
N LEU A 138 21.98 7.99 14.30
CA LEU A 138 21.17 8.12 15.52
C LEU A 138 22.00 8.02 16.79
N ARG A 139 22.97 7.09 16.84
CA ARG A 139 23.89 6.95 17.97
C ARG A 139 24.81 8.16 18.15
N LEU A 140 25.15 8.87 17.08
CA LEU A 140 25.94 10.11 17.14
C LEU A 140 25.08 11.32 17.52
N MET A 141 23.83 11.39 17.04
CA MET A 141 22.93 12.51 17.30
C MET A 141 22.34 12.48 18.72
N PHE A 142 22.04 11.30 19.23
CA PHE A 142 21.40 11.12 20.53
C PHE A 142 22.32 10.38 21.49
N LYS A 143 22.30 10.79 22.76
CA LYS A 143 22.89 9.99 23.85
C LYS A 143 21.97 8.81 24.13
N VAL A 144 22.09 7.76 23.34
CA VAL A 144 21.29 6.54 23.46
C VAL A 144 21.66 5.86 24.78
N THR A 145 20.77 5.93 25.77
CA THR A 145 20.87 5.14 27.00
C THR A 145 20.33 3.72 26.74
N PRO A 146 20.64 2.73 27.60
CA PRO A 146 20.07 1.37 27.47
C PRO A 146 18.54 1.35 27.39
N GLU A 147 17.87 2.31 28.04
CA GLU A 147 16.41 2.48 28.02
C GLU A 147 15.89 3.04 26.69
N ALA A 148 16.73 3.76 25.94
CA ALA A 148 16.43 4.30 24.61
C ALA A 148 16.88 3.37 23.47
N TYR A 149 17.03 2.07 23.75
CA TYR A 149 17.34 1.09 22.71
C TYR A 149 16.21 1.02 21.67
N PHE A 150 16.56 1.25 20.41
CA PHE A 150 15.61 1.33 19.29
C PHE A 150 15.60 0.08 18.41
N GLY A 151 16.40 -0.93 18.75
CA GLY A 151 16.32 -2.24 18.13
C GLY A 151 15.13 -3.05 18.67
N THR A 152 14.72 -4.07 17.93
CA THR A 152 13.60 -4.92 18.32
C THR A 152 14.02 -5.95 19.36
N THR A 153 13.36 -5.94 20.52
CA THR A 153 13.48 -6.98 21.55
C THR A 153 12.09 -7.50 21.93
N PRO A 154 11.93 -8.81 22.17
CA PRO A 154 10.68 -9.35 22.70
C PRO A 154 10.37 -8.70 24.05
N THR A 155 9.19 -8.09 24.19
CA THR A 155 8.75 -7.42 25.42
C THR A 155 8.21 -8.39 26.48
N ASP A 156 7.90 -9.62 26.07
CA ASP A 156 7.32 -10.67 26.89
C ASP A 156 7.91 -12.02 26.44
N SER A 157 7.10 -13.04 26.12
CA SER A 157 7.64 -14.33 25.65
C SER A 157 8.14 -14.27 24.19
N ALA A 158 9.27 -14.92 23.93
CA ALA A 158 9.79 -15.12 22.57
C ALA A 158 8.79 -15.82 21.64
N ALA A 159 7.98 -16.75 22.18
CA ALA A 159 6.95 -17.44 21.42
C ALA A 159 5.83 -16.49 20.94
N ARG A 160 5.34 -15.58 21.79
CA ARG A 160 4.35 -14.56 21.41
C ARG A 160 4.92 -13.59 20.38
N ALA A 161 6.18 -13.16 20.56
CA ALA A 161 6.86 -12.29 19.59
C ALA A 161 7.03 -12.98 18.23
N LEU A 162 7.43 -14.27 18.22
CA LEU A 162 7.55 -15.05 16.99
C LEU A 162 6.21 -15.19 16.25
N VAL A 163 5.14 -15.50 16.99
CA VAL A 163 3.79 -15.57 16.40
C VAL A 163 3.39 -14.22 15.81
N ALA A 164 3.61 -13.12 16.56
CA ALA A 164 3.35 -11.76 16.08
C ALA A 164 4.12 -11.46 14.79
N GLU A 165 5.42 -11.76 14.74
CA GLU A 165 6.28 -11.54 13.56
C GLU A 165 5.79 -12.33 12.35
N ILE A 166 5.37 -13.60 12.53
CA ILE A 166 4.80 -14.40 11.44
C ILE A 166 3.54 -13.74 10.89
N ILE A 167 2.64 -13.28 11.75
CA ILE A 167 1.37 -12.64 11.35
C ILE A 167 1.64 -11.30 10.66
N ILE A 168 2.48 -10.45 11.24
CA ILE A 168 2.79 -9.12 10.70
C ILE A 168 3.53 -9.26 9.37
N SER A 169 4.49 -10.18 9.27
CA SER A 169 5.19 -10.48 8.00
C SER A 169 4.23 -11.02 6.94
N PHE A 170 3.31 -11.93 7.31
CA PHE A 170 2.28 -12.42 6.40
C PHE A 170 1.39 -11.28 5.91
N LEU A 171 0.90 -10.41 6.80
CA LEU A 171 0.06 -9.27 6.44
C LEU A 171 0.79 -8.28 5.54
N LEU A 172 2.04 -7.94 5.87
CA LEU A 172 2.89 -7.08 5.05
C LEU A 172 3.06 -7.66 3.65
N MET A 173 3.42 -8.94 3.54
CA MET A 173 3.64 -9.57 2.25
C MET A 173 2.34 -9.81 1.47
N PHE A 174 1.23 -10.08 2.15
CA PHE A 174 -0.08 -10.18 1.52
C PHE A 174 -0.51 -8.85 0.92
N VAL A 175 -0.33 -7.75 1.64
CA VAL A 175 -0.65 -6.40 1.14
C VAL A 175 0.24 -6.08 -0.05
N ILE A 176 1.57 -6.19 0.08
CA ILE A 176 2.53 -5.91 -1.00
C ILE A 176 2.24 -6.76 -2.24
N SER A 177 1.95 -8.05 -2.06
CA SER A 177 1.61 -8.94 -3.18
C SER A 177 0.27 -8.54 -3.80
N GLY A 178 -0.75 -8.25 -3.00
CA GLY A 178 -2.07 -7.84 -3.45
C GLY A 178 -2.06 -6.54 -4.26
N VAL A 179 -1.40 -5.48 -3.76
CA VAL A 179 -1.28 -4.21 -4.50
C VAL A 179 -0.41 -4.32 -5.74
N SER A 180 0.52 -5.27 -5.78
CA SER A 180 1.38 -5.46 -6.94
C SER A 180 0.78 -6.38 -8.00
N THR A 181 -0.22 -7.23 -7.70
CA THR A 181 -0.57 -8.38 -8.56
C THR A 181 -1.86 -8.30 -9.35
N ASP A 182 -2.91 -7.56 -8.97
CA ASP A 182 -4.17 -7.70 -9.74
C ASP A 182 -5.17 -6.54 -9.71
N SER A 183 -5.88 -6.39 -10.83
CA SER A 183 -6.89 -5.36 -11.10
C SER A 183 -8.33 -5.92 -11.15
N ARG A 184 -8.53 -7.21 -10.84
CA ARG A 184 -9.83 -7.87 -10.97
C ARG A 184 -10.14 -8.82 -9.81
N ALA A 185 -10.70 -8.28 -8.72
CA ALA A 185 -11.16 -9.09 -7.59
C ALA A 185 -12.16 -8.33 -6.71
N VAL A 186 -13.43 -8.24 -7.10
CA VAL A 186 -14.49 -7.65 -6.24
C VAL A 186 -15.20 -8.70 -5.39
N PRO A 187 -15.62 -9.87 -5.92
CA PRO A 187 -16.33 -10.87 -5.11
C PRO A 187 -15.43 -11.59 -4.10
N SER A 188 -14.20 -11.92 -4.49
CA SER A 188 -13.18 -12.54 -3.64
C SER A 188 -12.70 -11.61 -2.53
N TYR A 189 -12.75 -10.29 -2.75
CA TYR A 189 -12.32 -9.29 -1.78
C TYR A 189 -13.23 -9.23 -0.54
N ILE A 190 -14.55 -9.39 -0.70
CA ILE A 190 -15.49 -9.41 0.44
C ILE A 190 -15.21 -10.65 1.31
N GLY A 191 -15.06 -11.81 0.68
CA GLY A 191 -14.70 -13.06 1.39
C GLY A 191 -13.36 -12.95 2.11
N ALA A 192 -12.35 -12.37 1.45
CA ALA A 192 -11.03 -12.16 2.03
C ALA A 192 -11.05 -11.18 3.21
N GLN A 193 -11.81 -10.08 3.14
CA GLN A 193 -11.92 -9.12 4.23
C GLN A 193 -12.61 -9.71 5.47
N LEU A 194 -13.71 -10.46 5.26
CA LEU A 194 -14.41 -11.12 6.36
C LEU A 194 -13.54 -12.19 7.01
N ALA A 195 -12.91 -13.06 6.20
CA ALA A 195 -12.00 -14.09 6.71
C ALA A 195 -10.78 -13.47 7.43
N GLY A 196 -10.16 -12.45 6.83
CA GLY A 196 -9.01 -11.75 7.41
C GLY A 196 -9.34 -11.06 8.73
N SER A 197 -10.50 -10.39 8.81
CA SER A 197 -10.94 -9.74 10.05
C SER A 197 -11.22 -10.75 11.17
N LEU A 198 -11.86 -11.88 10.84
CA LEU A 198 -12.11 -12.97 11.80
C LEU A 198 -10.81 -13.60 12.30
N LEU A 199 -9.89 -13.94 11.39
CA LEU A 199 -8.59 -14.53 11.73
C LEU A 199 -7.74 -13.58 12.57
N ALA A 200 -7.67 -12.29 12.22
CA ALA A 200 -6.96 -11.29 13.01
C ALA A 200 -7.55 -11.14 14.41
N SER A 201 -8.88 -11.09 14.52
CA SER A 201 -9.59 -10.98 15.80
C SER A 201 -9.36 -12.20 16.68
N LEU A 202 -9.42 -13.41 16.11
CA LEU A 202 -9.17 -14.67 16.82
C LEU A 202 -7.74 -14.72 17.34
N THR A 203 -6.79 -14.37 16.50
CA THR A 203 -5.37 -14.29 16.84
C THR A 203 -5.12 -13.35 18.03
N LEU A 204 -5.69 -12.13 18.02
CA LEU A 204 -5.55 -11.20 19.14
C LEU A 204 -6.14 -11.77 20.44
N ARG A 205 -7.30 -12.43 20.36
CA ARG A 205 -7.93 -13.09 21.52
C ARG A 205 -7.08 -14.25 22.09
N LEU A 206 -6.31 -14.92 21.24
CA LEU A 206 -5.40 -16.01 21.65
C LEU A 206 -4.06 -15.49 22.18
N MET A 207 -3.55 -14.40 21.63
CA MET A 207 -2.25 -13.83 22.01
C MET A 207 -2.30 -13.02 23.30
N PHE A 208 -3.40 -12.32 23.55
CA PHE A 208 -3.57 -11.44 24.71
C PHE A 208 -4.68 -11.93 25.64
N LYS A 209 -4.51 -11.69 26.95
CA LYS A 209 -5.63 -11.84 27.91
C LYS A 209 -6.59 -10.67 27.71
N VAL A 210 -7.50 -10.80 26.74
CA VAL A 210 -8.50 -9.78 26.46
C VAL A 210 -9.61 -9.88 27.51
N THR A 211 -9.68 -8.90 28.41
CA THR A 211 -10.83 -8.76 29.32
C THR A 211 -12.03 -8.23 28.55
N PRO A 212 -13.27 -8.43 29.03
CA PRO A 212 -14.47 -7.89 28.38
C PRO A 212 -14.44 -6.36 28.21
N GLU A 213 -13.68 -5.63 29.03
CA GLU A 213 -13.51 -4.18 28.89
C GLU A 213 -12.54 -3.77 27.77
N ALA A 214 -11.65 -4.67 27.33
CA ALA A 214 -10.65 -4.41 26.29
C ALA A 214 -11.17 -4.77 24.88
N PHE A 215 -12.40 -4.34 24.56
CA PHE A 215 -12.99 -4.60 23.25
C PHE A 215 -12.27 -3.81 22.14
N PHE A 216 -11.67 -4.53 21.19
CA PHE A 216 -10.92 -3.96 20.05
C PHE A 216 -11.78 -3.77 18.78
N GLY A 217 -13.10 -4.00 18.88
CA GLY A 217 -14.05 -3.68 17.82
C GLY A 217 -14.61 -2.25 17.94
N THR A 218 -15.70 -2.00 17.23
CA THR A 218 -16.36 -0.69 17.14
C THR A 218 -17.70 -0.73 17.87
N THR A 219 -17.92 0.25 18.73
CA THR A 219 -19.20 0.48 19.41
C THR A 219 -19.50 1.97 19.44
N PRO A 220 -20.78 2.39 19.32
CA PRO A 220 -21.14 3.80 19.45
C PRO A 220 -20.69 4.32 20.82
N ALA A 221 -20.02 5.48 20.85
CA ALA A 221 -19.57 6.08 22.11
C ALA A 221 -20.76 6.58 22.94
N ASP A 222 -21.73 7.22 22.28
CA ASP A 222 -22.95 7.76 22.88
C ASP A 222 -24.21 7.18 22.19
N SER A 223 -24.84 7.97 21.31
CA SER A 223 -26.09 7.65 20.61
C SER A 223 -25.81 6.91 19.31
N ALA A 224 -26.56 5.82 19.09
CA ALA A 224 -26.53 5.07 17.84
C ALA A 224 -26.89 5.95 16.62
N ALA A 225 -27.77 6.94 16.79
CA ALA A 225 -28.12 7.87 15.72
C ALA A 225 -26.95 8.81 15.36
N ARG A 226 -26.23 9.32 16.38
CA ARG A 226 -25.03 10.16 16.17
C ARG A 226 -23.91 9.35 15.50
N ALA A 227 -23.69 8.11 15.95
CA ALA A 227 -22.72 7.21 15.33
C ALA A 227 -23.11 6.84 13.89
N LEU A 228 -24.40 6.61 13.60
CA LEU A 228 -24.89 6.32 12.24
C LEU A 228 -24.65 7.48 11.30
N VAL A 229 -25.04 8.70 11.69
CA VAL A 229 -24.79 9.90 10.88
C VAL A 229 -23.29 10.07 10.64
N SER A 230 -22.47 9.87 11.67
CA SER A 230 -21.02 9.94 11.55
C SER A 230 -20.47 8.92 10.56
N GLU A 231 -20.84 7.63 10.68
CA GLU A 231 -20.41 6.55 9.77
C GLU A 231 -20.84 6.81 8.32
N ILE A 232 -22.05 7.34 8.08
CA ILE A 232 -22.50 7.72 6.74
C ILE A 232 -21.59 8.79 6.15
N ILE A 233 -21.30 9.85 6.90
CA ILE A 233 -20.50 10.99 6.42
C ILE A 233 -19.06 10.55 6.12
N ILE A 234 -18.41 9.84 7.03
CA ILE A 234 -17.01 9.44 6.82
C ILE A 234 -16.87 8.40 5.71
N SER A 235 -17.81 7.46 5.57
CA SER A 235 -17.81 6.50 4.46
C SER A 235 -18.13 7.16 3.12
N PHE A 236 -19.00 8.18 3.12
CA PHE A 236 -19.24 9.04 1.96
C PHE A 236 -17.95 9.73 1.53
N LEU A 237 -17.26 10.41 2.44
CA LEU A 237 -16.02 11.12 2.15
C LEU A 237 -14.94 10.16 1.65
N LEU A 238 -14.79 9.01 2.29
CA LEU A 238 -13.84 7.98 1.89
C LEU A 238 -14.13 7.50 0.46
N MET A 239 -15.37 7.13 0.13
CA MET A 239 -15.70 6.65 -1.21
C MET A 239 -15.66 7.74 -2.27
N PHE A 240 -16.01 8.98 -1.91
CA PHE A 240 -15.88 10.13 -2.80
C PHE A 240 -14.42 10.35 -3.20
N VAL A 241 -13.49 10.33 -2.24
CA VAL A 241 -12.05 10.45 -2.51
C VAL A 241 -11.52 9.26 -3.29
N ILE A 242 -11.92 8.03 -2.93
CA ILE A 242 -11.55 6.81 -3.67
C ILE A 242 -12.01 6.93 -5.12
N SER A 243 -13.26 7.33 -5.38
CA SER A 243 -13.79 7.51 -6.73
C SER A 243 -13.03 8.59 -7.49
N GLY A 244 -12.66 9.67 -6.79
CA GLY A 244 -11.69 10.69 -7.20
C GLY A 244 -10.43 10.12 -7.83
N VAL A 245 -9.64 9.49 -6.98
CA VAL A 245 -8.29 9.04 -7.35
C VAL A 245 -8.28 7.80 -8.22
N ALA A 246 -9.32 6.96 -8.13
CA ALA A 246 -9.42 5.74 -8.91
C ALA A 246 -9.90 5.98 -10.34
N THR A 247 -10.59 7.09 -10.61
CA THR A 247 -11.27 7.26 -11.89
C THR A 247 -10.79 8.48 -12.68
N ASP A 248 -10.27 9.55 -12.07
CA ASP A 248 -9.71 10.70 -12.82
C ASP A 248 -8.31 10.38 -13.37
N SER A 249 -8.13 10.50 -14.69
CA SER A 249 -6.86 10.24 -15.37
C SER A 249 -5.75 11.23 -15.04
N ARG A 250 -6.09 12.36 -14.40
CA ARG A 250 -5.12 13.33 -13.87
C ARG A 250 -4.56 12.95 -12.51
N ALA A 251 -5.20 12.01 -11.80
CA ALA A 251 -4.86 11.58 -10.45
C ALA A 251 -4.13 10.21 -10.40
N ILE A 252 -3.67 9.68 -11.54
CA ILE A 252 -3.23 8.28 -11.67
C ILE A 252 -2.01 7.97 -10.79
N GLY A 253 -2.16 6.89 -10.03
CA GLY A 253 -1.09 5.97 -9.64
C GLY A 253 -0.51 6.27 -8.27
N GLU A 254 0.41 7.24 -8.21
CA GLU A 254 1.22 7.45 -7.02
C GLU A 254 0.40 8.09 -5.89
N LEU A 255 -0.32 9.19 -6.12
CA LEU A 255 -1.00 9.94 -5.05
C LEU A 255 -2.27 9.25 -4.49
N ALA A 256 -2.78 8.21 -5.15
CA ALA A 256 -4.02 7.54 -4.75
C ALA A 256 -3.92 6.94 -3.34
N GLY A 257 -2.81 6.29 -3.02
CA GLY A 257 -2.55 5.75 -1.68
C GLY A 257 -2.53 6.83 -0.59
N ILE A 258 -1.86 7.96 -0.86
CA ILE A 258 -1.81 9.11 0.07
C ILE A 258 -3.20 9.66 0.32
N ALA A 259 -3.95 9.94 -0.75
CA ALA A 259 -5.25 10.58 -0.66
C ALA A 259 -6.22 9.74 0.15
N VAL A 260 -6.24 8.42 -0.11
CA VAL A 260 -7.05 7.47 0.66
C VAL A 260 -6.58 7.40 2.11
N GLY A 261 -5.27 7.27 2.36
CA GLY A 261 -4.70 7.22 3.71
C GLY A 261 -4.98 8.48 4.54
N MET A 262 -4.76 9.66 3.97
CA MET A 262 -5.04 10.95 4.61
C MET A 262 -6.54 11.13 4.90
N THR A 263 -7.40 10.65 4.01
CA THR A 263 -8.85 10.66 4.23
C THR A 263 -9.25 9.77 5.40
N ILE A 264 -8.67 8.58 5.50
CA ILE A 264 -8.90 7.67 6.65
C ILE A 264 -8.43 8.34 7.94
N ILE A 265 -7.23 8.94 7.95
CA ILE A 265 -6.70 9.65 9.12
C ILE A 265 -7.67 10.76 9.55
N LEU A 266 -8.08 11.64 8.63
CA LEU A 266 -9.03 12.72 8.90
C LEU A 266 -10.34 12.17 9.46
N ASN A 267 -10.89 11.13 8.83
CA ASN A 267 -12.13 10.51 9.27
C ASN A 267 -12.02 9.91 10.67
N VAL A 268 -10.90 9.24 10.99
CA VAL A 268 -10.64 8.68 12.33
C VAL A 268 -10.47 9.79 13.36
N PHE A 269 -9.79 10.89 13.04
CA PHE A 269 -9.66 12.02 13.96
C PHE A 269 -11.02 12.64 14.31
N VAL A 270 -11.91 12.78 13.32
CA VAL A 270 -13.23 13.40 13.52
C VAL A 270 -14.23 12.43 14.16
N ALA A 271 -14.33 11.21 13.63
CA ALA A 271 -15.38 10.25 13.99
C ALA A 271 -14.93 9.19 15.00
N GLY A 272 -13.63 9.06 15.27
CA GLY A 272 -13.08 8.10 16.23
C GLY A 272 -13.75 8.23 17.61
N PRO A 273 -13.83 9.42 18.21
CA PRO A 273 -14.51 9.63 19.49
C PRO A 273 -16.03 9.44 19.46
N ILE A 274 -16.67 9.37 18.28
CA ILE A 274 -18.13 9.35 18.12
C ILE A 274 -18.62 7.93 17.80
N SER A 275 -18.03 7.31 16.78
CA SER A 275 -18.43 6.00 16.25
C SER A 275 -17.30 4.96 16.29
N GLY A 276 -16.06 5.35 16.60
CA GLY A 276 -14.88 4.48 16.41
C GLY A 276 -14.42 4.39 14.95
N ALA A 277 -15.02 5.19 14.06
CA ALA A 277 -14.67 5.37 12.66
C ALA A 277 -14.44 4.05 11.91
N SER A 278 -15.48 3.21 11.83
CA SER A 278 -15.38 1.90 11.20
C SER A 278 -15.14 2.01 9.70
N MET A 279 -16.02 2.74 9.00
CA MET A 279 -16.04 2.88 7.54
C MET A 279 -16.16 1.58 6.72
N ASN A 280 -16.14 0.42 7.39
CA ASN A 280 -16.05 -0.91 6.80
C ASN A 280 -16.81 -1.95 7.66
N PRO A 281 -17.85 -2.60 7.12
CA PRO A 281 -18.60 -3.63 7.85
C PRO A 281 -17.75 -4.81 8.34
N ALA A 282 -16.78 -5.28 7.54
CA ALA A 282 -15.93 -6.42 7.91
C ALA A 282 -15.05 -6.10 9.13
N ARG A 283 -14.49 -4.89 9.18
CA ARG A 283 -13.70 -4.35 10.30
C ARG A 283 -14.48 -4.27 11.62
N SER A 284 -15.80 -4.19 11.56
CA SER A 284 -16.68 -4.23 12.74
C SER A 284 -17.13 -5.65 13.09
N LEU A 285 -17.44 -6.46 12.08
CA LEU A 285 -18.08 -7.75 12.26
C LEU A 285 -17.15 -8.83 12.81
N GLY A 286 -15.88 -8.86 12.38
CA GLY A 286 -14.90 -9.85 12.85
C GLY A 286 -14.67 -9.81 14.37
N PRO A 287 -14.31 -8.63 14.94
CA PRO A 287 -14.18 -8.47 16.39
C PRO A 287 -15.47 -8.77 17.16
N ALA A 288 -16.62 -8.36 16.62
CA ALA A 288 -17.93 -8.59 17.24
C ALA A 288 -18.25 -10.09 17.40
N ILE A 289 -18.00 -10.89 16.35
CA ILE A 289 -18.21 -12.34 16.37
C ILE A 289 -17.24 -13.01 17.35
N VAL A 290 -15.96 -12.65 17.30
CA VAL A 290 -14.93 -13.29 18.14
C VAL A 290 -15.11 -12.93 19.62
N MET A 291 -15.54 -11.71 19.94
CA MET A 291 -15.71 -11.27 21.33
C MET A 291 -17.14 -11.45 21.86
N GLY A 292 -18.10 -11.79 20.99
CA GLY A 292 -19.51 -11.94 21.35
C GLY A 292 -20.23 -10.61 21.67
N VAL A 293 -19.72 -9.48 21.17
CA VAL A 293 -20.25 -8.13 21.45
C VAL A 293 -20.93 -7.58 20.20
N TYR A 294 -22.26 -7.49 20.22
CA TYR A 294 -23.08 -7.07 19.06
C TYR A 294 -23.77 -5.71 19.24
N LYS A 295 -23.50 -5.02 20.35
CA LYS A 295 -24.16 -3.76 20.69
C LYS A 295 -23.91 -2.71 19.59
N GLY A 296 -24.98 -2.25 18.94
CA GLY A 296 -24.90 -1.22 17.90
C GLY A 296 -24.32 -1.68 16.56
N ILE A 297 -24.12 -3.00 16.35
CA ILE A 297 -23.46 -3.52 15.14
C ILE A 297 -24.14 -3.10 13.84
N TRP A 298 -25.47 -2.96 13.86
CA TRP A 298 -26.27 -2.54 12.70
C TRP A 298 -25.85 -1.17 12.15
N VAL A 299 -25.36 -0.27 13.01
CA VAL A 299 -24.86 1.05 12.62
C VAL A 299 -23.69 0.92 11.64
N TYR A 300 -22.80 -0.03 11.89
CA TYR A 300 -21.59 -0.28 11.10
C TYR A 300 -21.81 -1.15 9.87
N ILE A 301 -23.03 -1.66 9.69
CA ILE A 301 -23.46 -2.30 8.45
C ILE A 301 -24.17 -1.25 7.57
N VAL A 302 -25.19 -0.60 8.12
CA VAL A 302 -26.06 0.32 7.38
C VAL A 302 -25.32 1.62 7.02
N GLY A 303 -24.62 2.24 7.97
CA GLY A 303 -23.97 3.53 7.79
C GLY A 303 -22.92 3.50 6.67
N PRO A 304 -21.93 2.59 6.72
CA PRO A 304 -20.93 2.50 5.68
C PRO A 304 -21.48 2.19 4.29
N ILE A 305 -22.48 1.32 4.16
CA ILE A 305 -23.09 0.99 2.86
C ILE A 305 -23.75 2.23 2.25
N ILE A 306 -24.56 2.96 3.03
CA ILE A 306 -25.22 4.18 2.55
C ILE A 306 -24.19 5.23 2.16
N GLY A 307 -23.18 5.46 3.02
CA GLY A 307 -22.12 6.43 2.77
C GLY A 307 -21.35 6.12 1.49
N ILE A 308 -20.88 4.89 1.32
CA ILE A 308 -20.12 4.46 0.14
C ILE A 308 -20.94 4.62 -1.14
N VAL A 309 -22.19 4.15 -1.16
CA VAL A 309 -23.07 4.28 -2.34
C VAL A 309 -23.29 5.74 -2.70
N ALA A 310 -23.58 6.59 -1.71
CA ALA A 310 -23.78 8.02 -1.93
C ALA A 310 -22.50 8.72 -2.41
N GLY A 311 -21.34 8.41 -1.83
CA GLY A 311 -20.05 9.01 -2.18
C GLY A 311 -19.64 8.70 -3.62
N GLY A 312 -19.76 7.43 -4.02
CA GLY A 312 -19.50 7.02 -5.39
C GLY A 312 -20.49 7.64 -6.39
N PHE A 313 -21.78 7.69 -6.04
CA PHE A 313 -22.81 8.31 -6.87
C PHE A 313 -22.56 9.81 -7.09
N VAL A 314 -22.34 10.57 -6.01
CA VAL A 314 -22.12 12.02 -6.07
C VAL A 314 -20.86 12.34 -6.86
N TYR A 315 -19.76 11.61 -6.62
CA TYR A 315 -18.53 11.81 -7.38
C TYR A 315 -18.76 11.58 -8.88
N ASN A 316 -19.43 10.48 -9.24
CA ASN A 316 -19.72 10.15 -10.63
C ASN A 316 -20.67 11.16 -11.29
N PHE A 317 -21.58 11.77 -10.52
CA PHE A 317 -22.49 12.80 -11.01
C PHE A 317 -21.78 14.13 -11.32
N ILE A 318 -20.82 14.55 -10.49
CA ILE A 318 -20.10 15.83 -10.68
C ILE A 318 -18.95 15.72 -11.67
N ARG A 319 -18.47 14.51 -11.95
CA ARG A 319 -17.31 14.30 -12.81
C ARG A 319 -17.64 14.67 -14.26
N PHE A 320 -17.03 15.75 -14.76
CA PHE A 320 -17.05 16.08 -16.18
C PHE A 320 -16.40 14.95 -17.00
N THR A 321 -17.12 14.49 -18.03
CA THR A 321 -16.67 13.45 -18.96
C THR A 321 -16.28 14.11 -20.28
N ASP A 322 -14.99 14.20 -20.57
CA ASP A 322 -14.46 14.72 -21.85
C ASP A 322 -14.63 13.75 -23.03
N LYS A 323 -15.46 12.70 -22.87
CA LYS A 323 -15.66 11.74 -23.96
C LYS A 323 -16.58 12.36 -25.02
N PRO A 324 -16.12 12.50 -26.28
CA PRO A 324 -16.97 13.02 -27.34
C PRO A 324 -18.19 12.10 -27.52
N LEU A 325 -19.36 12.71 -27.76
CA LEU A 325 -20.69 12.07 -27.89
C LEU A 325 -20.73 10.86 -28.85
N GLY A 326 -19.72 10.71 -29.72
CA GLY A 326 -19.55 9.60 -30.64
C GLY A 326 -19.27 8.24 -29.98
N GLU A 327 -18.66 8.18 -28.78
CA GLU A 327 -18.42 6.90 -28.10
C GLU A 327 -19.65 6.39 -27.34
N LEU A 328 -20.48 7.27 -26.80
CA LEU A 328 -21.76 6.91 -26.18
C LEU A 328 -22.74 6.34 -27.24
N THR A 329 -22.62 6.80 -28.49
CA THR A 329 -23.43 6.32 -29.62
C THR A 329 -22.90 5.00 -30.21
N LYS A 330 -21.63 4.64 -29.99
CA LYS A 330 -21.12 3.31 -30.40
C LYS A 330 -21.76 2.17 -29.61
N SER A 331 -22.13 2.39 -28.34
CA SER A 331 -22.85 1.41 -27.52
C SER A 331 -24.26 1.11 -28.09
N SER A 332 -24.96 2.12 -28.60
CA SER A 332 -26.25 1.92 -29.28
C SER A 332 -26.12 1.33 -30.69
N SER A 333 -24.99 1.56 -31.38
CA SER A 333 -24.70 0.92 -32.68
C SER A 333 -24.45 -0.59 -32.58
N PHE A 334 -23.86 -1.06 -31.47
CA PHE A 334 -23.69 -2.49 -31.19
C PHE A 334 -25.05 -3.19 -30.97
N LEU A 335 -25.97 -2.54 -30.25
CA LEU A 335 -27.34 -3.05 -30.07
C LEU A 335 -28.12 -3.10 -31.40
N ARG A 336 -27.92 -2.11 -32.27
CA ARG A 336 -28.55 -2.07 -33.60
C ARG A 336 -27.97 -3.11 -34.56
N LYS A 337 -26.67 -3.44 -34.45
CA LYS A 337 -26.02 -4.51 -35.23
C LYS A 337 -26.38 -5.91 -34.74
N ALA A 338 -26.58 -6.10 -33.43
CA ALA A 338 -27.09 -7.34 -32.85
C ALA A 338 -28.57 -7.60 -33.24
N SER A 339 -29.41 -6.56 -33.28
CA SER A 339 -30.80 -6.68 -33.75
C SER A 339 -30.90 -6.97 -35.25
N SER A 340 -30.02 -6.40 -36.08
CA SER A 340 -30.00 -6.67 -37.53
C SER A 340 -29.55 -8.09 -37.88
N ASN A 341 -28.68 -8.72 -37.07
CA ASN A 341 -28.21 -10.09 -37.32
C ASN A 341 -29.28 -11.16 -36.98
N ASN A 342 -30.21 -10.87 -36.07
CA ASN A 342 -31.30 -11.81 -35.74
C ASN A 342 -32.44 -11.81 -36.78
N ASN A 343 -32.57 -10.75 -37.59
CA ASN A 343 -33.56 -10.71 -38.68
C ASN A 343 -33.05 -11.33 -39.99
N ALA A 344 -31.73 -11.49 -40.15
CA ALA A 344 -31.13 -12.16 -41.30
C ALA A 344 -31.10 -13.69 -41.15
N SER A 345 -31.16 -14.22 -39.92
CA SER A 345 -31.20 -15.66 -39.65
C SER A 345 -32.63 -16.26 -39.65
N SER A 346 -33.67 -15.42 -39.64
CA SER A 346 -35.08 -15.84 -39.70
C SER A 346 -35.72 -15.75 -41.10
N SER A 347 -34.94 -15.36 -42.12
CA SER A 347 -35.40 -15.29 -43.52
C SER A 347 -34.82 -16.41 -44.42
N ASN A 348 -34.10 -17.37 -43.83
CA ASN A 348 -33.50 -18.52 -44.53
C ASN A 348 -33.93 -19.89 -43.96
N SER A 349 -35.11 -19.98 -43.36
CA SER A 349 -35.74 -21.23 -42.90
C SER A 349 -37.08 -21.44 -43.57
#